data_AF-A0A2S7YI81-F1
#
_entry.id   AF-A0A2S7YI81-F1
#
_cell.length_a   1.000
_cell.length_b   1.000
_cell.length_c   1.000
_cell.angle_alpha   90.00
_cell.angle_beta   90.00
_cell.angle_gamma   90.00
#
_symmetry.space_group_name_H-M   'P 1'
#
loop_
_entity.id
_entity.type
_entity.pdbx_description
1 polymer ?
#
loop_
_entity_poly.entity_id
_entity_poly.type
_entity_poly.pdbx_seq_one_letter_code
_entity_poly.pdbx_strand_id
1 'polypeptide(L)'
;MSGVGGDPASPNTQASNKRFSSNHFGNIPNAISKKMQDVIIGKYRLSKTENFDAFLAEIGLGYIKRKLAQSTSPEITISRDGDRWTMVTSSALSTSQVSFVLGEDFAEDRQDGVSVTSRVTADENRSNTWTQTQKPGDGKDVTIVREFGDKELKVTSTVNGVTAHRVYVRV
;
A
#
# COMPACT_ATOMS: atom_id res chain seq x y z
N MET A 1 -5.39 -2.89 -81.99
CA MET A 1 -4.92 -2.35 -80.69
C MET A 1 -5.26 -3.41 -79.66
N SER A 2 -4.33 -4.31 -79.31
CA SER A 2 -3.34 -4.19 -78.22
C SER A 2 -3.73 -5.26 -77.18
N GLY A 3 -2.89 -6.15 -76.66
CA GLY A 3 -1.48 -6.38 -76.91
C GLY A 3 -1.00 -7.68 -76.22
N VAL A 4 -0.05 -8.34 -76.88
CA VAL A 4 1.14 -9.00 -76.32
C VAL A 4 1.54 -8.33 -74.99
N GLY A 5 1.80 -9.02 -73.88
CA GLY A 5 2.73 -10.14 -73.71
C GLY A 5 3.97 -9.62 -72.96
N GLY A 6 4.30 -10.21 -71.81
CA GLY A 6 5.58 -10.05 -71.12
C GLY A 6 5.54 -9.16 -69.87
N ASP A 7 5.41 -9.78 -68.70
CA ASP A 7 5.89 -9.20 -67.44
C ASP A 7 7.37 -9.53 -67.28
N PRO A 8 8.29 -8.54 -67.25
CA PRO A 8 9.67 -8.78 -66.85
C PRO A 8 9.78 -8.78 -65.33
N ALA A 9 10.47 -9.81 -64.84
CA ALA A 9 10.89 -9.98 -63.46
C ALA A 9 11.48 -8.70 -62.85
N SER A 10 11.00 -8.34 -61.66
CA SER A 10 11.63 -7.32 -60.80
C SER A 10 12.82 -7.91 -60.05
N PRO A 11 14.02 -7.30 -60.10
CA PRO A 11 15.06 -7.55 -59.13
C PRO A 11 15.28 -6.30 -58.28
N ASN A 12 15.01 -6.36 -56.97
CA ASN A 12 16.04 -6.00 -56.00
C ASN A 12 15.65 -6.38 -54.58
N THR A 13 16.33 -7.40 -54.09
CA THR A 13 16.53 -7.71 -52.69
C THR A 13 17.51 -6.70 -52.11
N GLN A 14 17.04 -5.84 -51.20
CA GLN A 14 17.88 -5.28 -50.13
C GLN A 14 17.02 -5.08 -48.89
N ALA A 15 16.81 -6.18 -48.16
CA ALA A 15 16.37 -6.13 -46.78
C ALA A 15 17.50 -5.51 -45.95
N SER A 16 17.41 -4.22 -45.68
CA SER A 16 18.28 -3.57 -44.71
C SER A 16 17.84 -4.01 -43.32
N ASN A 17 18.66 -4.86 -42.70
CA ASN A 17 18.59 -5.24 -41.30
C ASN A 17 18.70 -3.99 -40.40
N LYS A 18 17.58 -3.36 -40.06
CA LYS A 18 17.50 -2.57 -38.83
C LYS A 18 17.15 -3.52 -37.69
N ARG A 19 18.22 -4.03 -37.06
CA ARG A 19 18.19 -4.52 -35.70
C ARG A 19 17.50 -3.47 -34.82
N PHE A 20 16.25 -3.71 -34.43
CA PHE A 20 15.66 -3.02 -33.28
C PHE A 20 16.33 -3.57 -32.01
N SER A 21 17.57 -3.12 -31.79
CA SER A 21 18.15 -3.05 -30.47
C SER A 21 17.64 -1.76 -29.86
N SER A 22 16.55 -1.85 -29.12
CA SER A 22 16.26 -0.86 -28.09
C SER A 22 15.67 -1.59 -26.90
N ASN A 23 16.58 -2.07 -26.03
CA ASN A 23 16.32 -2.08 -24.61
C ASN A 23 15.94 -0.65 -24.21
N HIS A 24 14.64 -0.40 -24.18
CA HIS A 24 14.05 0.76 -23.56
C HIS A 24 12.87 0.25 -22.73
N PHE A 25 13.21 -0.49 -21.68
CA PHE A 25 12.38 -0.48 -20.49
C PHE A 25 12.45 0.96 -19.99
N GLY A 26 11.46 1.76 -20.38
CA GLY A 26 11.22 3.06 -19.79
C GLY A 26 11.25 2.89 -18.29
N ASN A 27 12.06 3.72 -17.64
CA ASN A 27 12.21 3.75 -16.20
C ASN A 27 10.82 4.02 -15.59
N ILE A 28 10.13 2.99 -15.06
CA ILE A 28 8.83 3.17 -14.39
C ILE A 28 9.15 3.76 -13.00
N PRO A 29 8.88 5.05 -12.72
CA PRO A 29 9.38 5.68 -11.51
C PRO A 29 8.63 5.29 -10.22
N ASN A 30 7.77 4.27 -10.23
CA ASN A 30 6.86 3.96 -9.12
C ASN A 30 6.85 2.49 -8.66
N ALA A 31 7.76 1.65 -9.18
CA ALA A 31 7.82 0.26 -8.74
C ALA A 31 8.64 0.13 -7.44
N ILE A 32 7.98 -0.19 -6.32
CA ILE A 32 8.66 -0.64 -5.11
C ILE A 32 9.61 -1.79 -5.47
N SER A 33 10.91 -1.66 -5.14
CA SER A 33 11.91 -2.68 -5.48
C SER A 33 11.52 -4.05 -4.92
N LYS A 34 11.90 -5.15 -5.61
CA LYS A 34 11.59 -6.51 -5.14
C LYS A 34 12.02 -6.74 -3.68
N LYS A 35 13.24 -6.34 -3.34
CA LYS A 35 13.76 -6.41 -1.97
C LYS A 35 12.84 -5.71 -0.97
N MET A 36 12.32 -4.54 -1.32
CA MET A 36 11.42 -3.80 -0.45
C MET A 36 10.03 -4.45 -0.35
N GLN A 37 9.54 -5.06 -1.44
CA GLN A 37 8.32 -5.87 -1.38
C GLN A 37 8.47 -7.03 -0.40
N ASP A 38 9.62 -7.72 -0.41
CA ASP A 38 9.91 -8.82 0.53
C ASP A 38 9.93 -8.33 1.99
N VAL A 39 10.40 -7.09 2.23
CA VAL A 39 10.38 -6.46 3.55
C VAL A 39 8.97 -6.10 4.02
N ILE A 40 8.08 -5.71 3.11
CA ILE A 40 6.69 -5.29 3.39
C ILE A 40 5.74 -6.50 3.50
N ILE A 41 5.86 -7.49 2.63
CA ILE A 41 5.00 -8.68 2.58
C ILE A 41 5.34 -9.59 3.74
N GLY A 42 4.34 -9.93 4.55
CA GLY A 42 4.55 -10.79 5.71
C GLY A 42 3.51 -10.60 6.78
N LYS A 43 3.79 -11.22 7.93
CA LYS A 43 2.95 -11.19 9.10
C LYS A 43 3.70 -10.51 10.24
N TYR A 44 3.00 -9.64 10.96
CA TYR A 44 3.56 -8.84 12.05
C TYR A 44 2.62 -8.89 13.25
N ARG A 45 3.15 -9.11 14.45
CA ARG A 45 2.37 -9.13 15.70
C ARG A 45 2.75 -7.95 16.59
N LEU A 46 1.76 -7.31 17.20
CA LEU A 46 2.01 -6.19 18.10
C LEU A 46 2.97 -6.60 19.24
N SER A 47 4.01 -5.81 19.46
CA SER A 47 4.97 -5.98 20.56
C SER A 47 4.99 -4.80 21.53
N LYS A 48 4.80 -3.58 21.03
CA LYS A 48 4.86 -2.35 21.84
C LYS A 48 3.74 -1.39 21.46
N THR A 49 3.23 -0.67 22.44
CA THR A 49 2.25 0.41 22.25
C THR A 49 2.55 1.58 23.18
N GLU A 50 2.41 2.80 22.68
CA GLU A 50 2.60 4.04 23.42
C GLU A 50 1.50 5.04 23.02
N ASN A 51 0.94 5.72 24.02
CA ASN A 51 -0.09 6.77 23.87
C ASN A 51 -1.37 6.39 23.10
N PHE A 52 -1.64 5.08 22.93
CA PHE A 52 -2.78 4.60 22.14
C PHE A 52 -4.14 4.94 22.76
N ASP A 53 -4.28 4.98 24.09
CA ASP A 53 -5.54 5.40 24.73
C ASP A 53 -5.92 6.84 24.38
N ALA A 54 -4.95 7.76 24.38
CA ALA A 54 -5.19 9.16 24.02
C ALA A 54 -5.57 9.30 22.55
N PHE A 55 -4.89 8.59 21.65
CA PHE A 55 -5.26 8.52 20.24
C PHE A 55 -6.69 8.00 20.06
N LEU A 56 -7.05 6.90 20.73
CA LEU A 56 -8.40 6.33 20.65
C LEU A 56 -9.47 7.29 21.22
N ALA A 57 -9.14 8.04 22.27
CA ALA A 57 -10.04 9.06 22.81
C ALA A 57 -10.23 10.21 21.82
N GLU A 58 -9.15 10.65 21.15
CA GLU A 58 -9.19 11.77 20.22
C GLU A 58 -9.98 11.46 18.93
N ILE A 59 -9.96 10.21 18.45
CA ILE A 59 -10.86 9.74 17.37
C ILE A 59 -12.30 9.47 17.85
N GLY A 60 -12.61 9.68 19.14
CA GLY A 60 -13.97 9.65 19.67
C GLY A 60 -14.43 8.33 20.30
N LEU A 61 -13.56 7.34 20.54
CA LEU A 61 -13.99 6.11 21.21
C LEU A 61 -14.28 6.37 22.70
N GLY A 62 -15.45 5.92 23.17
CA GLY A 62 -15.79 5.90 24.59
C GLY A 62 -14.91 4.96 25.42
N TYR A 63 -14.78 5.25 26.71
CA TYR A 63 -13.84 4.61 27.65
C TYR A 63 -13.82 3.07 27.58
N ILE A 64 -14.99 2.43 27.58
CA ILE A 64 -15.10 0.96 27.55
C ILE A 64 -14.49 0.38 26.25
N LYS A 65 -14.81 0.95 25.10
CA LYS A 65 -14.25 0.51 23.80
C LYS A 65 -12.73 0.69 23.78
N ARG A 66 -12.21 1.76 24.39
CA ARG A 66 -10.75 1.98 24.46
C ARG A 66 -10.05 0.94 25.32
N LYS A 67 -10.63 0.53 26.44
CA LYS A 67 -10.07 -0.53 27.29
C LYS A 67 -10.04 -1.88 26.58
N LEU A 68 -11.10 -2.21 25.84
CA LEU A 68 -11.12 -3.41 25.01
C LEU A 68 -10.08 -3.36 23.88
N ALA A 69 -9.96 -2.23 23.19
CA ALA A 69 -8.95 -2.08 22.13
C ALA A 69 -7.51 -2.25 22.68
N GLN A 70 -7.22 -1.71 23.87
CA GLN A 70 -5.92 -1.83 24.54
C GLN A 70 -5.59 -3.24 25.02
N SER A 71 -6.59 -4.08 25.31
CA SER A 71 -6.34 -5.46 25.76
C SER A 71 -6.03 -6.41 24.61
N THR A 72 -6.16 -5.96 23.35
CA THR A 72 -5.83 -6.78 22.18
C THR A 72 -4.36 -6.72 21.80
N SER A 73 -3.85 -7.82 21.25
CA SER A 73 -2.57 -7.86 20.54
C SER A 73 -2.82 -8.24 19.08
N PRO A 74 -3.13 -7.26 18.21
CA PRO A 74 -3.46 -7.54 16.83
C PRO A 74 -2.24 -8.02 16.02
N GLU A 75 -2.55 -8.83 15.01
CA GLU A 75 -1.64 -9.25 13.96
C GLU A 75 -2.01 -8.56 12.65
N ILE A 76 -1.02 -8.06 11.93
CA ILE A 76 -1.16 -7.48 10.59
C ILE A 76 -0.54 -8.47 9.60
N THR A 77 -1.31 -8.88 8.60
CA THR A 77 -0.80 -9.67 7.47
C THR A 77 -0.91 -8.83 6.21
N ILE A 78 0.19 -8.71 5.48
CA ILE A 78 0.27 -7.94 4.22
C ILE A 78 0.65 -8.89 3.09
N SER A 79 -0.15 -8.86 2.03
CA SER A 79 0.09 -9.60 0.79
C SER A 79 -0.10 -8.69 -0.42
N ARG A 80 0.33 -9.17 -1.58
CA ARG A 80 0.24 -8.43 -2.84
C ARG A 80 -0.08 -9.38 -3.99
N ASP A 81 -0.97 -8.95 -4.87
CA ASP A 81 -1.25 -9.56 -6.17
C ASP A 81 -1.21 -8.47 -7.25
N GLY A 82 -0.25 -8.56 -8.18
CA GLY A 82 -0.01 -7.51 -9.17
C GLY A 82 0.33 -6.15 -8.53
N ASP A 83 -0.52 -5.14 -8.73
CA ASP A 83 -0.44 -3.81 -8.13
C ASP A 83 -1.27 -3.65 -6.84
N ARG A 84 -2.13 -4.63 -6.53
CA ARG A 84 -3.06 -4.61 -5.42
C ARG A 84 -2.40 -5.15 -4.16
N TRP A 85 -2.43 -4.34 -3.12
CA TRP A 85 -2.03 -4.72 -1.76
C TRP A 85 -3.26 -5.10 -0.96
N THR A 86 -3.12 -6.12 -0.12
CA THR A 86 -4.12 -6.52 0.86
C THR A 86 -3.48 -6.46 2.24
N MET A 87 -4.15 -5.78 3.18
CA MET A 87 -3.76 -5.71 4.58
C MET A 87 -4.91 -6.24 5.43
N VAL A 88 -4.64 -7.32 6.16
CA VAL A 88 -5.57 -7.93 7.11
C VAL A 88 -5.09 -7.61 8.51
N THR A 89 -5.94 -7.00 9.33
CA THR A 89 -5.67 -6.77 10.76
C THR A 89 -6.59 -7.66 11.57
N SER A 90 -6.03 -8.61 12.32
CA SER A 90 -6.78 -9.58 13.11
C SER A 90 -6.44 -9.46 14.58
N SER A 91 -7.44 -9.59 15.45
CA SER A 91 -7.31 -9.64 16.90
C SER A 91 -8.32 -10.63 17.47
N ALA A 92 -8.24 -10.91 18.78
CA ALA A 92 -9.24 -11.74 19.45
C ALA A 92 -10.67 -11.14 19.42
N LEU A 93 -10.80 -9.83 19.17
CA LEU A 93 -12.11 -9.14 19.14
C LEU A 93 -12.72 -9.08 17.74
N SER A 94 -11.89 -8.84 16.72
CA SER A 94 -12.34 -8.62 15.35
C SER A 94 -11.21 -8.80 14.35
N THR A 95 -11.60 -9.04 13.10
CA THR A 95 -10.73 -9.02 11.94
C THR A 95 -11.27 -7.99 10.94
N SER A 96 -10.39 -7.15 10.39
CA SER A 96 -10.69 -6.28 9.27
C SER A 96 -9.71 -6.51 8.12
N GLN A 97 -10.14 -6.18 6.91
CA GLN A 97 -9.33 -6.29 5.70
C GLN A 97 -9.55 -5.06 4.83
N VAL A 98 -8.46 -4.52 4.30
CA VAL A 98 -8.50 -3.51 3.24
C VAL A 98 -7.70 -4.00 2.03
N SER A 99 -8.09 -3.61 0.83
CA SER A 99 -7.34 -3.86 -0.39
C SER A 99 -7.28 -2.60 -1.23
N PHE A 100 -6.08 -2.22 -1.66
CA PHE A 100 -5.83 -0.91 -2.25
C PHE A 100 -4.71 -0.98 -3.29
N VAL A 101 -4.69 0.01 -4.17
CA VAL A 101 -3.56 0.32 -5.05
C VAL A 101 -2.89 1.58 -4.49
N LEU A 102 -1.56 1.60 -4.47
CA LEU A 102 -0.83 2.77 -3.94
C LEU A 102 -1.13 4.00 -4.80
N GLY A 103 -1.45 5.12 -4.14
CA GLY A 103 -1.78 6.38 -4.80
C GLY A 103 -3.24 6.52 -5.19
N GLU A 104 -4.09 5.51 -4.99
CA GLU A 104 -5.52 5.57 -5.31
C GLU A 104 -6.38 5.70 -4.03
N ASP A 105 -7.48 6.43 -4.16
CA ASP A 105 -8.48 6.55 -3.09
C ASP A 105 -9.38 5.30 -3.08
N PHE A 106 -9.76 4.84 -1.89
CA PHE A 106 -10.68 3.72 -1.69
C PHE A 106 -11.58 3.95 -0.48
N ALA A 107 -12.75 3.33 -0.49
CA ALA A 107 -13.64 3.31 0.68
C ALA A 107 -13.10 2.33 1.73
N GLU A 108 -13.04 2.76 2.99
CA GLU A 108 -12.59 1.95 4.12
C GLU A 108 -13.59 2.06 5.27
N ASP A 109 -14.07 0.91 5.76
CA ASP A 109 -14.82 0.84 7.01
C ASP A 109 -13.85 0.56 8.17
N ARG A 110 -13.63 1.57 9.00
CA ARG A 110 -12.72 1.45 10.16
C ARG A 110 -13.37 0.58 11.24
N GLN A 111 -12.54 -0.07 12.05
CA GLN A 111 -13.00 -0.94 13.15
C GLN A 111 -13.79 -0.20 14.25
N ASP A 112 -13.73 1.15 14.27
CA ASP A 112 -14.54 1.98 15.17
C ASP A 112 -15.97 2.23 14.65
N GLY A 113 -16.29 1.77 13.43
CA GLY A 113 -17.60 1.88 12.78
C GLY A 113 -17.74 3.11 11.87
N VAL A 114 -16.66 3.86 11.65
CA VAL A 114 -16.69 5.04 10.77
C VAL A 114 -16.18 4.68 9.37
N SER A 115 -17.00 4.94 8.37
CA SER A 115 -16.61 4.86 6.95
C SER A 115 -15.81 6.10 6.55
N VAL A 116 -14.70 5.89 5.86
CA VAL A 116 -13.77 6.95 5.43
C VAL A 116 -13.36 6.76 3.99
N THR A 117 -12.92 7.85 3.35
CA THR A 117 -12.11 7.76 2.12
C THR A 117 -10.65 7.69 2.52
N SER A 118 -9.98 6.62 2.09
CA SER A 118 -8.59 6.36 2.42
C SER A 118 -7.69 6.37 1.19
N ARG A 119 -6.45 6.80 1.38
CA ARG A 119 -5.39 6.77 0.37
C ARG A 119 -4.10 6.31 1.01
N VAL A 120 -3.42 5.34 0.41
CA VAL A 120 -2.08 4.89 0.85
C VAL A 120 -1.05 5.28 -0.20
N THR A 121 0.00 5.99 0.20
CA THR A 121 1.13 6.34 -0.67
C THR A 121 2.42 5.78 -0.10
N ALA A 122 3.37 5.43 -0.98
CA ALA A 122 4.74 5.15 -0.59
C ALA A 122 5.57 6.42 -0.71
N ASP A 123 6.48 6.66 0.25
CA ASP A 123 7.42 7.78 0.17
C ASP A 123 8.44 7.51 -0.95
N GLU A 124 8.49 8.40 -1.93
CA GLU A 124 9.38 8.30 -3.11
C GLU A 124 10.87 8.31 -2.71
N ASN A 125 11.20 8.96 -1.59
CA ASN A 125 12.56 9.05 -1.07
C ASN A 125 12.86 7.97 -0.01
N ARG A 126 11.82 7.36 0.57
CA ARG A 126 11.90 6.28 1.56
C ARG A 126 10.97 5.14 1.16
N SER A 127 11.44 4.29 0.26
CA SER A 127 10.66 3.16 -0.26
C SER A 127 10.10 2.20 0.80
N ASN A 128 10.58 2.25 2.04
CA ASN A 128 10.10 1.49 3.18
C ASN A 128 9.03 2.18 4.02
N THR A 129 8.51 3.33 3.59
CA THR A 129 7.54 4.10 4.36
C THR A 129 6.25 4.26 3.58
N TRP A 130 5.13 3.86 4.19
CA TRP A 130 3.79 4.14 3.69
C TRP A 130 3.10 5.19 4.56
N THR A 131 2.37 6.10 3.91
CA THR A 131 1.47 7.04 4.57
C THR A 131 0.05 6.73 4.14
N GLN A 132 -0.82 6.42 5.10
CA GLN A 132 -2.25 6.28 4.90
C GLN A 132 -2.95 7.52 5.46
N THR A 133 -3.70 8.23 4.64
CA THR A 133 -4.63 9.27 5.10
C THR A 133 -6.04 8.71 5.10
N GLN A 134 -6.77 8.90 6.20
CA GLN A 134 -8.17 8.50 6.36
C GLN A 134 -9.00 9.75 6.59
N LYS A 135 -9.93 10.03 5.68
CA LYS A 135 -10.78 11.22 5.71
C LYS A 135 -12.23 10.83 5.97
N PRO A 136 -12.74 11.01 7.19
CA PRO A 136 -14.18 10.87 7.44
C PRO A 136 -14.89 12.08 6.82
N GLY A 137 -15.98 11.86 6.07
CA GLY A 137 -16.72 12.96 5.43
C GLY A 137 -17.17 14.03 6.42
N ASP A 138 -17.45 13.62 7.67
CA ASP A 138 -17.59 14.48 8.84
C ASP A 138 -16.72 13.91 9.97
N GLY A 139 -15.85 14.74 10.56
CA GLY A 139 -14.93 14.32 11.63
C GLY A 139 -13.49 14.80 11.44
N LYS A 140 -12.54 14.04 12.01
CA LYS A 140 -11.12 14.41 12.04
C LYS A 140 -10.31 13.48 11.15
N ASP A 141 -9.46 14.06 10.31
CA ASP A 141 -8.52 13.31 9.49
C ASP A 141 -7.54 12.53 10.39
N VAL A 142 -7.29 11.28 10.02
CA VAL A 142 -6.28 10.43 10.65
C VAL A 142 -5.16 10.19 9.65
N THR A 143 -3.92 10.36 10.10
CA THR A 143 -2.73 9.95 9.34
C THR A 143 -2.08 8.76 10.03
N ILE A 144 -1.75 7.73 9.27
CA ILE A 144 -1.03 6.55 9.75
C ILE A 144 0.22 6.38 8.89
N VAL A 145 1.38 6.54 9.51
CA VAL A 145 2.68 6.28 8.89
C VAL A 145 3.16 4.90 9.30
N ARG A 146 3.53 4.07 8.33
CA ARG A 146 4.07 2.72 8.51
C ARG A 146 5.50 2.69 7.97
N GLU A 147 6.46 2.43 8.83
CA GLU A 147 7.86 2.27 8.47
C GLU A 147 8.23 0.79 8.59
N PHE A 148 8.52 0.17 7.44
CA PHE A 148 8.87 -1.23 7.33
C PHE A 148 10.38 -1.41 7.49
N GLY A 149 10.77 -2.40 8.29
CA GLY A 149 12.13 -2.90 8.39
C GLY A 149 12.16 -4.42 8.38
N ASP A 150 13.37 -4.99 8.34
CA ASP A 150 13.56 -6.43 8.19
C ASP A 150 12.92 -7.25 9.33
N LYS A 151 12.84 -6.67 10.54
CA LYS A 151 12.36 -7.33 11.76
C LYS A 151 11.09 -6.71 12.35
N GLU A 152 10.82 -5.46 12.03
CA GLU A 152 9.79 -4.67 12.68
C GLU A 152 9.00 -3.84 11.68
N LEU A 153 7.72 -3.62 12.00
CA LEU A 153 6.86 -2.61 11.42
C LEU A 153 6.56 -1.57 12.51
N LYS A 154 7.01 -0.34 12.30
CA LYS A 154 6.70 0.79 13.18
C LYS A 154 5.50 1.54 12.62
N VAL A 155 4.52 1.80 13.47
CA VAL A 155 3.28 2.47 13.09
C VAL A 155 3.10 3.70 13.97
N THR A 156 3.01 4.87 13.33
CA THR A 156 2.71 6.14 13.97
C THR A 156 1.34 6.61 13.50
N SER A 157 0.40 6.77 14.43
CA SER A 157 -0.98 7.21 14.14
C SER A 157 -1.22 8.57 14.77
N THR A 158 -1.69 9.53 13.97
CA THR A 158 -1.89 10.92 14.38
C THR A 158 -3.28 11.41 14.03
N VAL A 159 -3.92 12.10 14.97
CA VAL A 159 -5.18 12.84 14.79
C VAL A 159 -5.10 14.12 15.63
N ASN A 160 -5.40 15.29 15.03
CA ASN A 160 -5.35 16.60 15.73
C ASN A 160 -4.07 16.83 16.58
N GLY A 161 -2.91 16.35 16.12
CA GLY A 161 -1.65 16.45 16.85
C GLY A 161 -1.43 15.41 17.96
N VAL A 162 -2.47 14.67 18.37
CA VAL A 162 -2.34 13.52 19.28
C VAL A 162 -1.73 12.35 18.50
N THR A 163 -0.60 11.85 18.97
CA THR A 163 0.17 10.81 18.28
C THR A 163 0.36 9.58 19.16
N ALA A 164 0.08 8.40 18.60
CA ALA A 164 0.37 7.10 19.19
C ALA A 164 1.43 6.35 18.37
N HIS A 165 2.25 5.57 19.06
CA HIS A 165 3.27 4.73 18.44
C HIS A 165 3.01 3.26 18.76
N ARG A 166 3.06 2.41 17.75
CA ARG A 166 2.96 0.96 17.90
C ARG A 166 4.10 0.30 17.14
N VAL A 167 4.69 -0.74 17.73
CA VAL A 167 5.71 -1.56 17.09
C VAL A 167 5.14 -2.96 16.95
N TYR A 168 5.30 -3.53 15.76
CA TYR A 168 4.97 -4.91 15.46
C TYR A 168 6.23 -5.65 15.07
N VAL A 169 6.41 -6.87 15.55
CA VAL A 169 7.53 -7.75 15.18
C VAL A 169 7.08 -8.73 14.12
N ARG A 170 7.96 -9.04 13.15
CA ARG A 170 7.70 -10.05 12.13
C ARG A 170 7.57 -11.44 12.78
N VAL A 171 6.61 -12.25 12.33
CA VAL A 171 6.32 -13.61 12.83
C VAL A 171 6.22 -14.64 11.72
#